data_AF-A0A820DWD1-F1
#
_entry.id   AF-A0A820DWD1-F1
#
_cell.length_a   1.000
_cell.length_b   1.000
_cell.length_c   1.000
_cell.angle_alpha   90.00
_cell.angle_beta   90.00
_cell.angle_gamma   90.00
#
_symmetry.space_group_name_H-M   'P 1'
#
loop_
_entity.id
_entity.type
_entity.pdbx_description
1 polymer ?
#
loop_
_entity_poly.entity_id
_entity_poly.type
_entity_poly.pdbx_seq_one_letter_code
_entity_poly.pdbx_strand_id
1 'polypeptide(L)'
;MLFVLFILSSLYISTVNSWGPTGHSLVAKIAQSMLTSDSKKFIQDHLPWYTNGDLSMLASWPDTILYPDTNPVDYLNWQWSLRLHFVNTPDWICNYDRNRDCDWSNEQRCVDGSIQNYTERLANTKQDSIQRQEALKFLVHFIGDIHQPLHAGFS
;
A
#
# COMPACT_ATOMS: atom_id res chain seq x y z
N MET A 1 -20.21 -15.19 37.09
CA MET A 1 -19.98 -16.22 36.03
C MET A 1 -19.77 -15.59 34.65
N LEU A 2 -20.68 -14.74 34.16
CA LEU A 2 -20.53 -14.02 32.87
C LEU A 2 -19.25 -13.16 32.76
N PHE A 3 -18.86 -12.45 33.82
CA PHE A 3 -17.64 -11.62 33.81
C PHE A 3 -16.35 -12.44 33.68
N VAL A 4 -16.31 -13.64 34.28
CA VAL A 4 -15.18 -14.57 34.20
C VAL A 4 -15.11 -15.23 32.82
N LEU A 5 -16.27 -15.53 32.22
CA LEU A 5 -16.37 -16.02 30.84
C LEU A 5 -15.89 -14.98 29.81
N PHE A 6 -16.20 -13.70 30.01
CA PHE A 6 -15.75 -12.61 29.13
C PHE A 6 -14.22 -12.42 29.17
N ILE A 7 -13.62 -12.45 30.37
CA ILE A 7 -12.15 -12.37 30.55
C ILE A 7 -11.45 -13.62 29.99
N LEU A 8 -12.04 -14.81 30.15
CA LEU A 8 -11.49 -16.02 29.53
C LEU A 8 -11.57 -15.97 28.00
N SER A 9 -12.61 -15.39 27.41
CA SER A 9 -12.74 -15.26 25.95
C SER A 9 -11.78 -14.23 25.32
N SER A 10 -11.45 -13.14 26.02
CA SER A 10 -10.49 -12.15 25.49
C SER A 10 -9.04 -12.66 25.46
N LEU A 11 -8.71 -13.68 26.25
CA LEU A 11 -7.41 -14.35 26.24
C LEU A 11 -7.19 -15.27 25.02
N TYR A 12 -8.26 -15.56 24.25
CA TYR A 12 -8.18 -16.34 22.99
C TYR A 12 -8.17 -15.47 21.73
N ILE A 13 -8.10 -14.14 21.88
CA ILE A 13 -7.97 -13.25 20.72
C ILE A 13 -6.54 -13.37 20.20
N SER A 14 -6.36 -14.05 19.08
CA SER A 14 -5.12 -14.08 18.32
C SER A 14 -4.67 -12.65 18.02
N THR A 15 -3.41 -12.33 18.23
CA THR A 15 -2.86 -11.06 17.76
C THR A 15 -2.94 -11.02 16.24
N VAL A 16 -3.73 -10.08 15.71
CA VAL A 16 -3.78 -9.83 14.27
C VAL A 16 -2.66 -8.85 13.97
N ASN A 17 -1.63 -9.31 13.27
CA ASN A 17 -0.58 -8.42 12.77
C ASN A 17 -1.08 -7.78 11.48
N SER A 18 -1.35 -6.48 11.51
CA SER A 18 -1.54 -5.68 10.29
C SER A 18 -0.19 -5.31 9.70
N TRP A 19 -0.17 -4.94 8.42
CA TRP A 19 1.00 -4.23 7.91
C TRP A 19 1.10 -2.87 8.61
N GLY A 20 2.27 -2.62 9.15
CA GLY A 20 2.77 -1.28 9.41
C GLY A 20 4.12 -1.14 8.70
N PRO A 21 5.02 -0.24 9.15
CA PRO A 21 6.30 -0.04 8.49
C PRO A 21 7.12 -1.33 8.27
N THR A 22 7.12 -2.23 9.26
CA THR A 22 7.81 -3.51 9.19
C THR A 22 7.21 -4.45 8.14
N GLY A 23 5.88 -4.49 8.02
CA GLY A 23 5.17 -5.32 7.04
C GLY A 23 5.53 -4.94 5.61
N HIS A 24 5.36 -3.66 5.27
CA HIS A 24 5.71 -3.14 3.96
C HIS A 24 7.20 -3.32 3.65
N SER A 25 8.08 -3.06 4.62
CA SER A 25 9.52 -3.27 4.44
C SER A 25 9.84 -4.74 4.11
N LEU A 26 9.20 -5.69 4.80
CA LEU A 26 9.41 -7.12 4.58
C LEU A 26 8.93 -7.56 3.19
N VAL A 27 7.71 -7.15 2.80
CA VAL A 27 7.15 -7.43 1.46
C VAL A 27 8.07 -6.91 0.37
N ALA A 28 8.53 -5.66 0.49
CA ALA A 28 9.44 -5.05 -0.48
C ALA A 28 10.81 -5.77 -0.52
N LYS A 29 11.33 -6.22 0.62
CA LYS A 29 12.61 -6.94 0.67
C LYS A 29 12.52 -8.30 -0.01
N ILE A 30 11.43 -9.04 0.23
CA ILE A 30 11.16 -10.32 -0.42
C ILE A 30 11.03 -10.10 -1.93
N ALA A 31 10.22 -9.14 -2.36
CA ALA A 31 10.02 -8.80 -3.77
C ALA A 31 11.37 -8.47 -4.44
N GLN A 32 12.17 -7.60 -3.83
CA GLN A 32 13.46 -7.18 -4.37
C GLN A 32 14.44 -8.35 -4.55
N SER A 33 14.43 -9.35 -3.65
CA SER A 33 15.29 -10.53 -3.77
C SER A 33 14.98 -11.35 -5.02
N MET A 34 13.71 -11.36 -5.45
CA MET A 34 13.18 -12.14 -6.57
C MET A 34 13.25 -11.43 -7.92
N LEU A 35 13.67 -10.15 -7.95
CA LEU A 35 13.76 -9.38 -9.19
C LEU A 35 14.88 -9.90 -10.11
N THR A 36 14.63 -9.78 -11.41
CA THR A 36 15.63 -9.97 -12.47
C THR A 36 16.75 -8.93 -12.34
N SER A 37 17.89 -9.20 -12.98
CA SER A 37 19.01 -8.25 -13.02
C SER A 37 18.60 -6.90 -13.63
N ASP A 38 17.79 -6.91 -14.69
CA ASP A 38 17.30 -5.69 -15.34
C ASP A 38 16.39 -4.87 -14.42
N SER A 39 15.46 -5.53 -13.71
CA SER A 39 14.60 -4.86 -12.74
C SER A 39 15.39 -4.32 -11.55
N LYS A 40 16.41 -5.04 -11.06
CA LYS A 40 17.31 -4.56 -10.01
C LYS A 40 18.06 -3.31 -10.46
N LYS A 41 18.59 -3.31 -11.68
CA LYS A 41 19.27 -2.13 -12.26
C LYS A 41 18.32 -0.95 -12.40
N PHE A 42 17.10 -1.21 -12.90
CA PHE A 42 16.07 -0.18 -13.00
C PHE A 42 15.78 0.46 -11.64
N ILE A 43 15.59 -0.33 -10.58
CA ILE A 43 15.37 0.18 -9.22
C ILE A 43 16.58 0.99 -8.75
N GLN A 44 17.80 0.48 -8.90
CA GLN A 44 19.02 1.18 -8.51
C GLN A 44 19.11 2.58 -9.14
N ASP A 45 18.69 2.70 -10.40
CA ASP A 45 18.77 3.96 -11.15
C ASP A 45 17.64 4.94 -10.83
N HIS A 46 16.49 4.44 -10.38
CA HIS A 46 15.29 5.25 -10.14
C HIS A 46 15.07 5.57 -8.66
N LEU A 47 15.70 4.87 -7.73
CA LEU A 47 15.59 5.19 -6.31
C LEU A 47 16.51 6.36 -5.90
N PRO A 48 16.14 7.13 -4.87
CA PRO A 48 17.01 8.16 -4.32
C PRO A 48 18.33 7.56 -3.84
N TRP A 49 19.43 8.29 -4.05
CA TRP A 49 20.80 7.84 -3.73
C TRP A 49 20.96 7.34 -2.28
N TYR A 50 20.25 7.94 -1.33
CA TYR A 50 20.35 7.59 0.10
C TYR A 50 19.77 6.21 0.45
N THR A 51 18.97 5.63 -0.45
CA THR A 51 18.44 4.27 -0.27
C THR A 51 19.47 3.20 -0.62
N ASN A 52 20.54 3.56 -1.34
CA ASN A 52 21.49 2.62 -1.92
C ASN A 52 20.80 1.48 -2.71
N GLY A 53 19.68 1.80 -3.36
CA GLY A 53 18.88 0.82 -4.10
C GLY A 53 18.01 -0.10 -3.23
N ASP A 54 17.94 0.08 -1.92
CA ASP A 54 17.10 -0.74 -1.04
C ASP A 54 15.62 -0.32 -1.12
N LEU A 55 14.81 -1.17 -1.75
CA LEU A 55 13.39 -0.90 -1.99
C LEU A 55 12.60 -0.83 -0.68
N SER A 56 13.01 -1.58 0.34
CA SER A 56 12.28 -1.62 1.61
C SER A 56 12.29 -0.27 2.34
N MET A 57 13.28 0.59 2.09
CA MET A 57 13.36 1.91 2.73
C MET A 57 12.25 2.87 2.32
N LEU A 58 11.60 2.63 1.17
CA LEU A 58 10.54 3.49 0.65
C LEU A 58 9.17 2.82 0.67
N ALA A 59 9.10 1.56 1.12
CA ALA A 59 7.88 0.77 1.08
C ALA A 59 6.75 1.36 1.93
N SER A 60 7.08 2.19 2.94
CA SER A 60 6.09 2.90 3.77
C SER A 60 5.93 4.37 3.41
N TRP A 61 6.60 4.85 2.35
CA TRP A 61 6.52 6.25 1.95
C TRP A 61 5.08 6.73 1.72
N PRO A 62 4.19 5.98 1.03
CA PRO A 62 2.79 6.38 0.83
C PRO A 62 1.98 6.61 2.12
N ASP A 63 2.25 5.87 3.19
CA ASP A 63 1.65 6.15 4.50
C ASP A 63 2.26 7.41 5.12
N THR A 64 3.59 7.51 5.12
CA THR A 64 4.29 8.59 5.84
C THR A 64 4.01 9.98 5.26
N ILE A 65 3.71 10.10 3.96
CA ILE A 65 3.40 11.41 3.36
C ILE A 65 2.05 11.98 3.81
N LEU A 66 1.18 11.16 4.41
CA LEU A 66 -0.18 11.54 4.81
C LEU A 66 -0.24 12.23 6.17
N TYR A 67 0.82 12.18 6.98
CA TYR A 67 0.79 12.64 8.37
C TYR A 67 1.72 13.82 8.63
N PRO A 68 1.32 14.79 9.48
CA PRO A 68 2.12 15.96 9.79
C PRO A 68 3.44 15.62 10.50
N ASP A 69 3.48 14.55 11.29
CA ASP A 69 4.70 14.16 12.02
C ASP A 69 5.82 13.69 11.10
N THR A 70 5.48 13.15 9.93
CA THR A 70 6.41 12.59 8.94
C THR A 70 6.50 13.44 7.66
N ASN A 71 5.51 14.30 7.38
CA ASN A 71 5.49 15.24 6.26
C ASN A 71 4.89 16.61 6.68
N PRO A 72 5.55 17.34 7.60
CA PRO A 72 4.97 18.54 8.23
C PRO A 72 4.65 19.69 7.27
N VAL A 73 5.28 19.70 6.10
CA VAL A 73 5.15 20.81 5.13
C VAL A 73 4.01 20.56 4.14
N ASP A 74 3.82 19.31 3.70
CA ASP A 74 3.08 19.03 2.47
C ASP A 74 1.97 17.97 2.64
N TYR A 75 1.77 17.41 3.84
CA TYR A 75 0.84 16.28 4.03
C TYR A 75 -0.60 16.55 3.53
N LEU A 76 -1.06 17.80 3.60
CA LEU A 76 -2.38 18.21 3.11
C LEU A 76 -2.52 17.99 1.58
N ASN A 77 -1.43 18.15 0.83
CA ASN A 77 -1.42 17.93 -0.62
C ASN A 77 -1.42 16.46 -1.02
N TRP A 78 -1.28 15.54 -0.06
CA TRP A 78 -1.30 14.09 -0.29
C TRP A 78 -2.58 13.41 0.17
N GLN A 79 -3.52 14.13 0.81
CA GLN A 79 -4.75 13.53 1.36
C GLN A 79 -5.64 12.86 0.30
N TRP A 80 -5.50 13.24 -0.97
CA TRP A 80 -6.17 12.58 -2.09
C TRP A 80 -5.77 11.10 -2.24
N SER A 81 -4.60 10.69 -1.74
CA SER A 81 -4.12 9.32 -1.86
C SER A 81 -4.67 8.38 -0.78
N LEU A 82 -5.37 8.87 0.25
CA LEU A 82 -5.88 8.04 1.36
C LEU A 82 -6.72 6.85 0.87
N ARG A 83 -7.67 7.08 -0.04
CA ARG A 83 -8.55 6.03 -0.57
C ARG A 83 -7.82 5.01 -1.46
N LEU A 84 -6.56 5.25 -1.79
CA LEU A 84 -5.78 4.37 -2.65
C LEU A 84 -5.23 3.15 -1.89
N HIS A 85 -5.24 3.17 -0.55
CA HIS A 85 -4.64 2.12 0.28
C HIS A 85 -5.56 0.91 0.54
N PHE A 86 -6.86 1.02 0.25
CA PHE A 86 -7.80 -0.04 0.57
C PHE A 86 -8.92 -0.12 -0.46
N VAL A 87 -9.76 -1.13 -0.30
CA VAL A 87 -11.06 -1.26 -0.96
C VAL A 87 -12.09 -1.63 0.08
N ASN A 88 -13.23 -0.94 0.04
CA ASN A 88 -14.36 -1.24 0.90
C ASN A 88 -15.36 -2.09 0.12
N THR A 89 -15.75 -3.21 0.71
CA THR A 89 -16.80 -4.09 0.21
C THR A 89 -18.04 -3.92 1.08
N PRO A 90 -19.27 -4.07 0.53
CA PRO A 90 -20.47 -4.04 1.33
C PRO A 90 -20.44 -5.04 2.49
N ASP A 91 -21.02 -4.66 3.62
CA ASP A 91 -21.01 -5.49 4.81
C ASP A 91 -21.63 -6.88 4.53
N TRP A 92 -21.02 -7.91 5.13
CA TRP A 92 -21.54 -9.28 5.20
C TRP A 92 -21.61 -10.07 3.88
N ILE A 93 -21.22 -9.50 2.74
CA ILE A 93 -21.27 -10.23 1.46
C ILE A 93 -20.00 -11.07 1.18
N CYS A 94 -18.90 -10.77 1.88
CA CYS A 94 -17.61 -11.44 1.81
C CYS A 94 -17.12 -11.71 0.37
N ASN A 95 -17.36 -10.76 -0.54
CA ASN A 95 -16.89 -10.82 -1.92
C ASN A 95 -16.48 -9.43 -2.41
N TYR A 96 -15.61 -9.43 -3.41
CA TYR A 96 -15.19 -8.24 -4.13
C TYR A 96 -15.75 -8.27 -5.55
N ASP A 97 -16.37 -7.17 -5.95
CA ASP A 97 -16.78 -6.90 -7.33
C ASP A 97 -16.18 -5.56 -7.76
N ARG A 98 -15.33 -5.60 -8.79
CA ARG A 98 -14.61 -4.41 -9.24
C ARG A 98 -15.51 -3.26 -9.69
N ASN A 99 -16.62 -3.57 -10.36
CA ASN A 99 -17.52 -2.54 -10.87
C ASN A 99 -18.32 -1.88 -9.75
N ARG A 100 -18.55 -2.60 -8.64
CA ARG A 100 -19.26 -2.10 -7.47
C ARG A 100 -18.34 -1.40 -6.46
N ASP A 101 -17.15 -1.96 -6.24
CA ASP A 101 -16.28 -1.61 -5.12
C ASP A 101 -15.09 -0.73 -5.54
N CYS A 102 -14.79 -0.63 -6.84
CA CYS A 102 -13.65 0.11 -7.37
C CYS A 102 -13.92 0.82 -8.70
N ASP A 103 -15.05 1.52 -8.80
CA ASP A 103 -15.38 2.28 -10.00
C ASP A 103 -14.72 3.68 -10.01
N TRP A 104 -13.55 3.75 -10.66
CA TRP A 104 -12.81 4.98 -10.84
C TRP A 104 -13.52 6.04 -11.70
N SER A 105 -14.56 5.66 -12.47
CA SER A 105 -15.39 6.60 -13.22
C SER A 105 -16.40 7.34 -12.34
N ASN A 106 -16.75 6.76 -11.19
CA ASN A 106 -17.65 7.31 -10.18
C ASN A 106 -16.90 7.74 -8.90
N GLU A 107 -15.62 8.11 -9.04
CA GLU A 107 -14.76 8.58 -7.94
C GLU A 107 -14.52 7.57 -6.80
N GLN A 108 -14.90 6.30 -6.98
CA GLN A 108 -14.52 5.20 -6.07
C GLN A 108 -13.09 4.76 -6.33
N ARG A 109 -12.15 5.59 -5.87
CA ARG A 109 -10.73 5.24 -5.80
C ARG A 109 -10.53 4.11 -4.80
N CYS A 110 -9.72 3.12 -5.17
CA CYS A 110 -9.43 1.94 -4.36
C CYS A 110 -8.04 1.38 -4.70
N VAL A 111 -7.49 0.50 -3.84
CA VAL A 111 -6.17 -0.12 -4.01
C VAL A 111 -5.99 -0.95 -5.28
N ASP A 112 -7.00 -1.70 -5.72
CA ASP A 112 -6.94 -2.44 -6.99
C ASP A 112 -6.72 -1.50 -8.20
N GLY A 113 -7.55 -0.47 -8.34
CA GLY A 113 -7.37 0.52 -9.41
C GLY A 113 -6.06 1.32 -9.28
N SER A 114 -5.58 1.53 -8.04
CA SER A 114 -4.29 2.18 -7.80
C SER A 114 -3.14 1.34 -8.33
N ILE A 115 -3.15 0.02 -8.10
CA ILE A 115 -2.14 -0.89 -8.64
C ILE A 115 -2.12 -0.81 -10.16
N GLN A 116 -3.29 -0.83 -10.82
CA GLN A 116 -3.36 -0.66 -12.27
C GLN A 116 -2.72 0.67 -12.72
N ASN A 117 -3.19 1.79 -12.15
CA ASN A 117 -2.72 3.13 -12.53
C ASN A 117 -1.19 3.28 -12.35
N TYR A 118 -0.66 2.90 -11.20
CA TYR A 118 0.77 3.08 -10.92
C TYR A 118 1.65 2.08 -11.66
N THR A 119 1.12 0.91 -12.04
CA THR A 119 1.81 0.02 -12.99
C THR A 119 1.95 0.68 -14.36
N GLU A 120 0.86 1.26 -14.89
CA GLU A 120 0.88 1.95 -16.19
C GLU A 120 1.80 3.18 -16.18
N ARG A 121 1.76 3.98 -15.11
CA ARG A 121 2.66 5.14 -14.91
C ARG A 121 4.12 4.71 -14.87
N LEU A 122 4.45 3.66 -14.10
CA LEU A 122 5.83 3.16 -14.01
C LEU A 122 6.36 2.65 -15.36
N ALA A 123 5.50 1.98 -16.14
CA ALA A 123 5.83 1.44 -17.45
C ALA A 123 5.96 2.52 -18.54
N ASN A 124 5.33 3.69 -18.35
CA ASN A 124 5.35 4.77 -19.34
C ASN A 124 6.71 5.48 -19.37
N THR A 125 7.53 5.16 -20.38
CA THR A 125 8.86 5.74 -20.58
C THR A 125 8.86 7.22 -20.99
N LYS A 126 7.69 7.79 -21.32
CA LYS A 126 7.53 9.23 -21.59
C LYS A 126 7.32 10.06 -20.33
N GLN A 127 7.01 9.43 -19.19
CA GLN A 127 6.93 10.14 -17.92
C GLN A 127 8.32 10.57 -17.45
N ASP A 128 8.37 11.70 -16.75
CA ASP A 128 9.60 12.15 -16.13
C ASP A 128 10.04 11.20 -15.00
N SER A 129 11.32 11.28 -14.63
CA SER A 129 11.91 10.37 -13.64
C SER A 129 11.27 10.50 -12.26
N ILE A 130 10.78 11.69 -11.88
CA ILE A 130 10.15 11.93 -10.56
C ILE A 130 8.79 11.22 -10.53
N GLN A 131 7.98 11.36 -11.58
CA GLN A 131 6.70 10.67 -11.71
C GLN A 131 6.85 9.15 -11.71
N ARG A 132 7.88 8.61 -12.38
CA ARG A 132 8.14 7.17 -12.39
C ARG A 132 8.64 6.68 -11.03
N GLN A 133 9.46 7.47 -10.33
CA GLN A 133 9.88 7.16 -8.96
C GLN A 133 8.70 7.17 -7.99
N GLU A 134 7.81 8.16 -8.08
CA GLU A 134 6.56 8.20 -7.34
C GLU A 134 5.71 6.95 -7.62
N ALA A 135 5.54 6.59 -8.89
CA ALA A 135 4.79 5.40 -9.27
C ALA A 135 5.38 4.11 -8.71
N LEU A 136 6.71 3.97 -8.70
CA LEU A 136 7.38 2.83 -8.07
C LEU A 136 7.09 2.75 -6.57
N LYS A 137 7.19 3.87 -5.83
CA LYS A 137 6.94 3.92 -4.38
C LYS A 137 5.50 3.53 -4.05
N PHE A 138 4.53 4.09 -4.77
CA PHE A 138 3.12 3.75 -4.59
C PHE A 138 2.82 2.30 -4.94
N LEU A 139 3.30 1.81 -6.08
CA LEU A 139 3.04 0.44 -6.52
C LEU A 139 3.56 -0.59 -5.50
N VAL A 140 4.78 -0.41 -4.98
CA VAL A 140 5.36 -1.31 -3.98
C VAL A 140 4.51 -1.34 -2.70
N HIS A 141 4.03 -0.19 -2.25
CA HIS A 141 3.20 -0.08 -1.07
C HIS A 141 1.83 -0.75 -1.27
N PHE A 142 1.13 -0.43 -2.36
CA PHE A 142 -0.21 -0.93 -2.64
C PHE A 142 -0.27 -2.43 -2.90
N ILE A 143 0.81 -3.01 -3.44
CA ILE A 143 0.94 -4.47 -3.50
C ILE A 143 1.01 -5.07 -2.09
N GLY A 144 1.63 -4.39 -1.12
CA GLY A 144 1.55 -4.79 0.29
C GLY A 144 0.12 -4.68 0.83
N ASP A 145 -0.51 -3.53 0.65
CA ASP A 145 -1.85 -3.22 1.15
C ASP A 145 -2.91 -4.21 0.66
N ILE A 146 -2.96 -4.50 -0.64
CA ILE A 146 -4.00 -5.41 -1.18
C ILE A 146 -3.88 -6.84 -0.62
N HIS A 147 -2.71 -7.22 -0.10
CA HIS A 147 -2.49 -8.50 0.56
C HIS A 147 -2.74 -8.45 2.08
N GLN A 148 -3.12 -7.29 2.63
CA GLN A 148 -3.62 -7.13 4.00
C GLN A 148 -5.12 -7.44 4.02
N PRO A 149 -5.59 -8.50 4.71
CA PRO A 149 -7.01 -8.89 4.67
C PRO A 149 -8.00 -7.77 5.04
N LEU A 150 -7.68 -6.91 6.01
CA LEU A 150 -8.54 -5.81 6.45
C LEU A 150 -8.47 -4.56 5.55
N HIS A 151 -7.54 -4.50 4.58
CA HIS A 151 -7.58 -3.49 3.52
C HIS A 151 -8.55 -3.86 2.39
N ALA A 152 -9.14 -5.06 2.43
CA ALA A 152 -10.24 -5.49 1.57
C ALA A 152 -11.45 -5.87 2.45
N GLY A 153 -11.83 -4.94 3.34
CA GLY A 153 -12.79 -5.15 4.41
C GLY A 153 -14.16 -4.48 4.18
N PHE A 154 -14.92 -4.32 5.25
CA PHE A 154 -16.22 -3.67 5.26
C PHE A 154 -16.12 -2.13 5.26
N SER A 155 -17.21 -1.45 4.90
CA SER A 155 -17.29 0.02 4.79
C SER A 155 -17.92 0.69 6.02
#